data_AF-A0A164XBV9-F1
#
_entry.id   AF-A0A164XBV9-F1
#
_cell.length_a   1.000
_cell.length_b   1.000
_cell.length_c   1.000
_cell.angle_alpha   90.00
_cell.angle_beta   90.00
_cell.angle_gamma   90.00
#
_symmetry.space_group_name_H-M   'P 1'
#
loop_
_entity.id
_entity.type
_entity.pdbx_description
1 polymer ?
#
loop_
_entity_poly.entity_id
_entity_poly.type
_entity_poly.pdbx_seq_one_letter_code
_entity_poly.pdbx_strand_id
1 'polypeptide(L)'
;MFFLSFLSFSDLFACLAASFVMSGRVKSRQGGSSAVLEQATLSINERILKECHTLYTDSDKGLVRIAEEVGLNLLAPRKKITVILIGNHSAGKSSFINWYIEEHVQRTGVAIETQGFTFVTSGRKRESLTGNATLHLYPHFKPLQEIPGVVDYLNTEISTSKQKKFSLVTFVDTPGLVDGDMKYPFDVNESIEWLGELADLIFVFFDPIGQALCKRTLNLVEQLNIRHPERLRFYLSKADEAGTESDRQRVMMQIVQELCKRPGLNKTGFDMPTIYIPNPNKLVRCVNQIEDVCKDIEKTINQTIQNTLNTLEKDCEKIAQIVDKQIEDDNNAKSYNLRASGKGIMFMLLGLIIPLMLIINFMVSNASRELLVSLLGENGADMLRFYLVTISSDFVTEAQDFICFSSCYY
;
A
#
# COMPACT_ATOMS: atom_id res chain seq x y z
N MET A 1 -8.18 42.15 -8.46
CA MET A 1 -8.80 42.13 -7.13
C MET A 1 -9.42 40.75 -6.90
N PHE A 2 -8.61 39.78 -6.52
CA PHE A 2 -9.01 38.57 -5.80
C PHE A 2 -7.77 38.17 -4.99
N PHE A 3 -7.86 38.41 -3.69
CA PHE A 3 -6.84 38.09 -2.69
C PHE A 3 -6.79 36.57 -2.54
N LEU A 4 -5.66 35.94 -2.87
CA LEU A 4 -5.28 34.64 -2.31
C LEU A 4 -3.91 34.82 -1.69
N SER A 5 -3.98 35.04 -0.38
CA SER A 5 -2.89 35.18 0.56
C SER A 5 -2.03 33.92 0.63
N PHE A 6 -0.72 34.15 0.62
CA PHE A 6 0.33 33.24 1.07
C PHE A 6 -0.09 32.50 2.35
N LEU A 7 -0.17 31.17 2.27
CA LEU A 7 -0.12 30.29 3.43
C LEU A 7 1.26 29.65 3.42
N SER A 8 2.08 30.03 4.40
CA SER A 8 3.40 29.48 4.63
C SER A 8 3.27 28.05 5.18
N PHE A 9 4.23 27.18 4.88
CA PHE A 9 4.34 25.79 5.33
C PHE A 9 4.18 25.63 6.87
N SER A 10 4.47 26.70 7.64
CA SER A 10 4.22 26.76 9.09
C SER A 10 2.75 26.62 9.46
N ASP A 11 1.84 27.14 8.62
CA ASP A 11 0.41 27.20 8.91
C ASP A 11 -0.30 25.88 8.58
N LEU A 12 0.25 25.11 7.62
CA LEU A 12 -0.21 23.76 7.32
C LEU A 12 0.20 22.79 8.43
N PHE A 13 1.43 22.89 8.92
CA PHE A 13 1.92 22.09 10.06
C PHE A 13 1.21 22.47 11.37
N ALA A 14 0.93 23.77 11.57
CA ALA A 14 0.11 24.23 12.69
C ALA A 14 -1.36 23.78 12.56
N CYS A 15 -1.93 23.68 11.37
CA CYS A 15 -3.27 23.12 11.16
C CYS A 15 -3.33 21.60 11.38
N LEU A 16 -2.29 20.85 10.99
CA LEU A 16 -2.16 19.42 11.26
C LEU A 16 -1.93 19.14 12.75
N ALA A 17 -1.05 19.90 13.40
CA ALA A 17 -0.82 19.83 14.84
C ALA A 17 -2.04 20.30 15.65
N ALA A 18 -2.74 21.34 15.19
CA ALA A 18 -4.00 21.78 15.80
C ALA A 18 -5.12 20.76 15.59
N SER A 19 -5.14 20.01 14.48
CA SER A 19 -6.06 18.87 14.31
C SER A 19 -5.72 17.71 15.25
N PHE A 20 -4.43 17.50 15.53
CA PHE A 20 -3.94 16.50 16.48
C PHE A 20 -4.28 16.86 17.95
N VAL A 21 -4.29 18.16 18.30
CA VAL A 21 -4.59 18.65 19.66
C VAL A 21 -6.08 18.99 19.87
N MET A 22 -6.82 19.36 18.82
CA MET A 22 -8.27 19.69 18.89
C MET A 22 -9.20 18.50 18.61
N SER A 23 -8.68 17.33 18.23
CA SER A 23 -9.45 16.07 18.25
C SER A 23 -9.65 15.51 19.68
N GLY A 24 -9.65 16.37 20.70
CA GLY A 24 -10.14 16.12 22.06
C GLY A 24 -11.53 16.71 22.32
N ARG A 25 -12.16 17.39 21.35
CA ARG A 25 -13.53 17.92 21.52
C ARG A 25 -14.55 17.13 20.69
N VAL A 26 -15.29 16.31 21.43
CA VAL A 26 -16.52 15.62 21.05
C VAL A 26 -17.45 16.56 20.27
N LYS A 27 -17.54 16.36 18.95
CA LYS A 27 -18.67 16.84 18.15
C LYS A 27 -19.84 15.90 18.44
N SER A 28 -20.76 16.37 19.29
CA SER A 28 -22.09 15.79 19.46
C SER A 28 -22.84 15.86 18.12
N ARG A 29 -22.75 14.78 17.34
CA ARG A 29 -23.77 14.42 16.35
C ARG A 29 -24.51 13.22 16.93
N GLN A 30 -25.79 13.42 17.24
CA GLN A 30 -26.72 12.37 17.67
C GLN A 30 -26.76 11.28 16.60
N GLY A 31 -26.11 10.16 16.87
CA GLY A 31 -26.02 9.01 16.00
C GLY A 31 -24.98 7.99 16.48
N GLY A 32 -25.41 7.06 17.34
CA GLY A 32 -24.68 5.80 17.60
C GLY A 32 -23.93 5.70 18.93
N SER A 33 -24.65 5.48 20.03
CA SER A 33 -24.08 5.10 21.34
C SER A 33 -23.21 3.82 21.29
N SER A 34 -23.29 3.04 20.22
CA SER A 34 -22.48 1.85 19.95
C SER A 34 -21.04 2.16 19.50
N ALA A 35 -20.81 3.22 18.72
CA ALA A 35 -19.48 3.50 18.16
C ALA A 35 -18.49 4.05 19.20
N VAL A 36 -18.99 4.84 20.15
CA VAL A 36 -18.18 5.39 21.26
C VAL A 36 -17.81 4.30 22.27
N LEU A 37 -18.73 3.36 22.53
CA LEU A 37 -18.46 2.19 23.37
C LEU A 37 -17.48 1.22 22.68
N GLU A 38 -17.56 1.09 21.35
CA GLU A 38 -16.64 0.27 20.56
C GLU A 38 -15.21 0.81 20.63
N GLN A 39 -15.00 2.12 20.45
CA GLN A 39 -13.66 2.75 20.58
C GLN A 39 -13.02 2.59 21.97
N ALA A 40 -13.82 2.54 23.04
CA ALA A 40 -13.33 2.36 24.40
C ALA A 40 -12.88 0.93 24.72
N THR A 41 -13.26 -0.06 23.89
CA THR A 41 -12.95 -1.49 24.11
C THR A 41 -11.90 -2.05 23.15
N LEU A 42 -11.30 -1.22 22.31
CA LEU A 42 -10.22 -1.60 21.40
C LEU A 42 -8.88 -1.36 22.08
N SER A 43 -7.92 -2.26 21.86
CA SER A 43 -6.55 -2.01 22.30
C SER A 43 -5.99 -0.79 21.56
N ILE A 44 -5.04 -0.08 22.18
CA ILE A 44 -4.38 1.09 21.56
C ILE A 44 -3.82 0.72 20.17
N ASN A 45 -3.18 -0.45 20.07
CA ASN A 45 -2.63 -0.99 18.82
C ASN A 45 -3.68 -1.18 17.73
N GLU A 46 -4.86 -1.66 18.10
CA GLU A 46 -5.99 -1.85 17.17
C GLU A 46 -6.58 -0.53 16.70
N ARG A 47 -6.62 0.46 17.59
CA ARG A 47 -7.04 1.82 17.24
C ARG A 47 -6.07 2.45 16.23
N ILE A 48 -4.76 2.35 16.48
CA ILE A 48 -3.73 2.90 15.58
C ILE A 48 -3.86 2.31 14.18
N LEU A 49 -3.93 0.98 14.04
CA LEU A 49 -4.05 0.34 12.73
C LEU A 49 -5.36 0.69 12.01
N LYS A 50 -6.46 0.82 12.75
CA LYS A 50 -7.75 1.23 12.20
C LYS A 50 -7.69 2.68 11.70
N GLU A 51 -7.10 3.59 12.46
CA GLU A 51 -6.92 4.99 12.07
C GLU A 51 -5.98 5.10 10.86
N CYS A 52 -4.84 4.40 10.85
CA CYS A 52 -3.93 4.35 9.70
C CYS A 52 -4.65 3.88 8.44
N HIS A 53 -5.38 2.76 8.50
CA HIS A 53 -6.10 2.29 7.34
C HIS A 53 -7.19 3.26 6.88
N THR A 54 -7.85 3.95 7.82
CA THR A 54 -8.85 4.98 7.49
C THR A 54 -8.19 6.16 6.77
N LEU A 55 -7.00 6.61 7.18
CA LEU A 55 -6.25 7.66 6.49
C LEU A 55 -5.90 7.30 5.04
N TYR A 56 -5.63 6.02 4.76
CA TYR A 56 -5.41 5.56 3.39
C TYR A 56 -6.70 5.48 2.57
N THR A 57 -7.80 5.02 3.17
CA THR A 57 -9.03 4.61 2.47
C THR A 57 -10.17 5.63 2.52
N ASP A 58 -9.98 6.78 3.15
CA ASP A 58 -10.99 7.84 3.23
C ASP A 58 -11.42 8.27 1.82
N SER A 59 -12.73 8.47 1.61
CA SER A 59 -13.28 8.74 0.28
C SER A 59 -12.83 10.10 -0.25
N ASP A 60 -12.76 11.10 0.61
CA ASP A 60 -12.56 12.49 0.17
C ASP A 60 -11.10 12.92 0.29
N LYS A 61 -10.38 12.41 1.28
CA LYS A 61 -9.00 12.81 1.61
C LYS A 61 -8.05 11.62 1.80
N GLY A 62 -8.42 10.45 1.26
CA GLY A 62 -7.61 9.26 1.38
C GLY A 62 -6.28 9.40 0.64
N LEU A 63 -5.20 8.96 1.29
CA LEU A 63 -3.86 9.00 0.68
C LEU A 63 -3.79 8.22 -0.63
N VAL A 64 -4.56 7.15 -0.78
CA VAL A 64 -4.62 6.38 -2.04
C VAL A 64 -5.15 7.25 -3.18
N ARG A 65 -6.18 8.05 -2.94
CA ARG A 65 -6.82 8.88 -3.96
C ARG A 65 -5.93 10.06 -4.35
N ILE A 66 -5.31 10.71 -3.35
CA ILE A 66 -4.34 11.78 -3.59
C ILE A 66 -3.12 11.23 -4.35
N ALA A 67 -2.66 10.03 -4.00
CA ALA A 67 -1.58 9.39 -4.73
C ALA A 67 -1.96 9.09 -6.18
N GLU A 68 -3.17 8.57 -6.45
CA GLU A 68 -3.65 8.31 -7.81
C GLU A 68 -3.72 9.59 -8.66
N GLU A 69 -4.18 10.71 -8.10
CA GLU A 69 -4.18 12.02 -8.79
C GLU A 69 -2.78 12.50 -9.17
N VAL A 70 -1.78 12.10 -8.38
CA VAL A 70 -0.37 12.43 -8.55
C VAL A 70 0.37 11.32 -9.35
N GLY A 71 -0.33 10.30 -9.83
CA GLY A 71 0.22 9.20 -10.64
C GLY A 71 0.96 8.11 -9.84
N LEU A 72 0.74 8.04 -8.52
CA LEU A 72 1.26 7.01 -7.63
C LEU A 72 0.17 6.01 -7.24
N ASN A 73 0.47 4.72 -7.36
CA ASN A 73 -0.40 3.66 -6.86
C ASN A 73 0.04 3.25 -5.45
N LEU A 74 -0.74 3.64 -4.43
CA LEU A 74 -0.52 3.21 -3.05
C LEU A 74 -1.50 2.10 -2.67
N LEU A 75 -1.00 1.12 -1.91
CA LEU A 75 -1.82 0.06 -1.33
C LEU A 75 -2.05 0.36 0.15
N ALA A 76 -3.30 0.26 0.59
CA ALA A 76 -3.62 0.45 2.00
C ALA A 76 -2.96 -0.64 2.87
N PRO A 77 -2.39 -0.27 4.03
CA PRO A 77 -1.74 -1.23 4.91
C PRO A 77 -2.75 -2.23 5.50
N ARG A 78 -2.26 -3.44 5.76
CA ARG A 78 -3.04 -4.54 6.34
C ARG A 78 -3.37 -4.23 7.81
N LYS A 79 -4.58 -4.61 8.24
CA LYS A 79 -5.08 -4.38 9.61
C LYS A 79 -4.65 -5.45 10.61
N LYS A 80 -4.19 -6.61 10.12
CA LYS A 80 -3.88 -7.79 10.94
C LYS A 80 -2.60 -8.44 10.42
N ILE A 81 -1.86 -9.05 11.33
CA ILE A 81 -0.76 -9.94 10.97
C ILE A 81 -1.30 -11.33 10.63
N THR A 82 -0.60 -12.03 9.75
CA THR A 82 -0.95 -13.39 9.33
C THR A 82 0.07 -14.37 9.90
N VAL A 83 -0.41 -15.35 10.66
CA VAL A 83 0.41 -16.42 11.25
C VAL A 83 -0.02 -17.75 10.66
N ILE A 84 0.89 -18.42 9.96
CA ILE A 84 0.63 -19.73 9.36
C ILE A 84 1.12 -20.83 10.29
N LEU A 85 0.32 -21.87 10.49
CA LEU A 85 0.73 -23.07 11.21
C LEU A 85 0.96 -24.20 10.22
N ILE A 86 2.19 -24.67 10.13
CA ILE A 86 2.62 -25.82 9.32
C ILE A 86 3.01 -26.94 10.27
N GLY A 87 2.70 -28.18 9.89
CA GLY A 87 3.08 -29.33 10.68
C GLY A 87 2.36 -30.57 10.22
N ASN A 88 2.85 -31.71 10.70
CA ASN A 88 2.35 -32.99 10.28
C ASN A 88 0.90 -33.19 10.74
N HIS A 89 0.32 -34.27 10.23
CA HIS A 89 -0.95 -34.76 10.74
C HIS A 89 -0.91 -34.92 12.27
N SER A 90 -1.95 -34.40 12.94
CA SER A 90 -2.09 -34.42 14.40
C SER A 90 -1.04 -33.64 15.22
N ALA A 91 -0.19 -32.79 14.62
CA ALA A 91 0.80 -31.98 15.34
C ALA A 91 0.22 -30.88 16.27
N GLY A 92 -1.09 -30.86 16.52
CA GLY A 92 -1.72 -29.94 17.47
C GLY A 92 -1.95 -28.50 16.95
N LYS A 93 -1.90 -28.28 15.63
CA LYS A 93 -2.12 -26.95 15.00
C LYS A 93 -3.48 -26.33 15.36
N SER A 94 -4.58 -27.00 15.03
CA SER A 94 -5.94 -26.55 15.32
C SER A 94 -6.21 -26.45 16.84
N SER A 95 -5.62 -27.35 17.63
CA SER A 95 -5.70 -27.30 19.09
C SER A 95 -5.02 -26.05 19.67
N PHE A 96 -3.86 -25.66 19.13
CA PHE A 96 -3.17 -24.44 19.54
C PHE A 96 -3.99 -23.19 19.23
N ILE A 97 -4.63 -23.13 18.04
CA ILE A 97 -5.48 -21.99 17.66
C ILE A 97 -6.65 -21.85 18.64
N ASN A 98 -7.37 -22.96 18.91
CA ASN A 98 -8.45 -22.96 19.89
C ASN A 98 -7.99 -22.51 21.29
N TRP A 99 -6.82 -22.97 21.74
CA TRP A 99 -6.23 -22.55 23.01
C TRP A 99 -5.85 -21.07 23.03
N TYR A 100 -5.27 -20.56 21.93
CA TYR A 100 -4.85 -19.16 21.84
C TYR A 100 -6.05 -18.22 21.94
N ILE A 101 -7.13 -18.55 21.20
CA ILE A 101 -8.38 -17.79 21.15
C ILE A 101 -9.23 -17.98 22.43
N GLU A 102 -8.95 -19.04 23.20
CA GLU A 102 -9.75 -19.49 24.36
C GLU A 102 -11.21 -19.81 23.98
N GLU A 103 -11.42 -20.23 22.73
CA GLU A 103 -12.72 -20.59 22.20
C GLU A 103 -12.58 -21.85 21.34
N HIS A 104 -13.57 -22.73 21.43
CA HIS A 104 -13.62 -23.93 20.60
C HIS A 104 -14.19 -23.57 19.21
N VAL A 105 -13.31 -23.09 18.33
CA VAL A 105 -13.66 -22.66 16.97
C VAL A 105 -13.60 -23.83 16.00
N GLN A 106 -12.48 -24.55 15.99
CA GLN A 106 -12.25 -25.71 15.12
C GLN A 106 -12.52 -27.01 15.88
N ARG A 107 -13.05 -28.03 15.20
CA ARG A 107 -13.16 -29.38 15.77
C ARG A 107 -11.78 -30.02 15.85
N THR A 108 -11.42 -30.56 17.02
CA THR A 108 -10.14 -31.24 17.25
C THR A 108 -10.37 -32.71 17.57
N GLY A 109 -9.38 -33.57 17.28
CA GLY A 109 -9.39 -34.98 17.67
C GLY A 109 -9.80 -35.99 16.59
N VAL A 110 -10.16 -35.55 15.38
CA VAL A 110 -10.42 -36.44 14.23
C VAL A 110 -9.37 -36.22 13.15
N ALA A 111 -8.73 -37.30 12.72
CA ALA A 111 -7.63 -37.27 11.77
C ALA A 111 -8.02 -36.69 10.39
N ILE A 112 -9.20 -37.00 9.87
CA ILE A 112 -9.47 -36.83 8.44
C ILE A 112 -10.05 -35.43 8.10
N GLU A 113 -10.34 -34.58 9.09
CA GLU A 113 -11.17 -33.38 8.87
C GLU A 113 -10.42 -32.18 8.26
N THR A 114 -9.12 -31.97 8.54
CA THR A 114 -8.36 -30.84 7.98
C THR A 114 -7.69 -31.20 6.65
N GLN A 115 -8.50 -31.45 5.62
CA GLN A 115 -8.01 -31.58 4.24
C GLN A 115 -7.83 -30.23 3.52
N GLY A 116 -8.32 -29.15 4.12
CA GLY A 116 -8.28 -27.80 3.57
C GLY A 116 -7.63 -26.77 4.48
N PHE A 117 -7.49 -25.55 3.97
CA PHE A 117 -6.99 -24.40 4.73
C PHE A 117 -8.12 -23.79 5.53
N THR A 118 -7.87 -23.51 6.81
CA THR A 118 -8.83 -22.79 7.66
C THR A 118 -8.24 -21.47 8.12
N PHE A 119 -8.83 -20.37 7.69
CA PHE A 119 -8.51 -19.02 8.16
C PHE A 119 -9.30 -18.74 9.43
N VAL A 120 -8.62 -18.46 10.53
CA VAL A 120 -9.26 -18.13 11.80
C VAL A 120 -8.98 -16.68 12.11
N THR A 121 -10.03 -15.86 12.15
CA THR A 121 -9.91 -14.41 12.32
C THR A 121 -10.94 -13.86 13.30
N SER A 122 -10.61 -12.70 13.86
CA SER A 122 -11.51 -11.95 14.73
C SER A 122 -12.56 -11.15 13.94
N GLY A 123 -13.79 -11.15 14.40
CA GLY A 123 -14.88 -10.38 13.81
C GLY A 123 -15.94 -9.98 14.84
N ARG A 124 -17.00 -9.31 14.36
CA ARG A 124 -18.09 -8.81 15.20
C ARG A 124 -19.09 -9.88 15.60
N LYS A 125 -19.25 -10.89 14.75
CA LYS A 125 -20.18 -12.00 14.93
C LYS A 125 -19.49 -13.29 14.55
N ARG A 126 -19.83 -14.36 15.28
CA ARG A 126 -19.32 -15.70 14.99
C ARG A 126 -19.99 -16.25 13.74
N GLU A 127 -19.20 -16.52 12.72
CA GLU A 127 -19.66 -16.99 11.42
C GLU A 127 -18.60 -17.91 10.80
N SER A 128 -19.06 -18.95 10.14
CA SER A 128 -18.22 -19.90 9.40
C SER A 128 -18.55 -19.73 7.92
N LEU A 129 -17.54 -19.41 7.12
CA LEU A 129 -17.63 -19.17 5.69
C LEU A 129 -16.83 -20.23 4.94
N THR A 130 -17.25 -20.58 3.73
CA THR A 130 -16.56 -21.56 2.90
C THR A 130 -16.37 -21.04 1.47
N GLY A 131 -15.29 -21.50 0.84
CA GLY A 131 -14.93 -21.23 -0.55
C GLY A 131 -14.88 -19.76 -0.95
N ASN A 132 -15.71 -19.38 -1.92
CA ASN A 132 -15.68 -18.03 -2.50
C ASN A 132 -15.97 -16.91 -1.48
N ALA A 133 -16.72 -17.21 -0.42
CA ALA A 133 -17.00 -16.24 0.64
C ALA A 133 -15.72 -15.81 1.38
N THR A 134 -14.73 -16.72 1.52
CA THR A 134 -13.42 -16.42 2.09
C THR A 134 -12.64 -15.41 1.23
N LEU A 135 -12.67 -15.56 -0.09
CA LEU A 135 -11.97 -14.67 -1.02
C LEU A 135 -12.58 -13.26 -1.06
N HIS A 136 -13.88 -13.13 -0.78
CA HIS A 136 -14.53 -11.84 -0.64
C HIS A 136 -14.08 -11.11 0.63
N LEU A 137 -13.87 -11.85 1.73
CA LEU A 137 -13.36 -11.28 2.98
C LEU A 137 -11.89 -10.88 2.87
N TYR A 138 -11.12 -11.61 2.06
CA TYR A 138 -9.70 -11.38 1.85
C TYR A 138 -9.37 -11.19 0.36
N PRO A 139 -9.53 -9.98 -0.20
CA PRO A 139 -9.27 -9.72 -1.61
C PRO A 139 -7.81 -9.99 -2.04
N HIS A 140 -6.86 -9.90 -1.11
CA HIS A 140 -5.45 -10.23 -1.37
C HIS A 140 -5.19 -11.73 -1.49
N PHE A 141 -6.14 -12.58 -1.09
CA PHE A 141 -6.11 -14.01 -1.31
C PHE A 141 -6.76 -14.45 -2.62
N LYS A 142 -7.29 -13.52 -3.43
CA LYS A 142 -7.81 -13.82 -4.76
C LYS A 142 -6.84 -14.61 -5.66
N PRO A 143 -5.52 -14.38 -5.64
CA PRO A 143 -4.61 -15.18 -6.47
C PRO A 143 -4.60 -16.68 -6.10
N LEU A 144 -5.04 -17.09 -4.90
CA LEU A 144 -5.20 -18.52 -4.58
C LEU A 144 -6.25 -19.21 -5.45
N GLN A 145 -7.17 -18.45 -6.06
CA GLN A 145 -8.15 -19.00 -7.00
C GLN A 145 -7.49 -19.55 -8.28
N GLU A 146 -6.27 -19.12 -8.59
CA GLU A 146 -5.52 -19.62 -9.75
C GLU A 146 -5.10 -21.09 -9.57
N ILE A 147 -4.97 -21.56 -8.32
CA ILE A 147 -4.64 -22.95 -8.02
C ILE A 147 -5.91 -23.80 -8.11
N PRO A 148 -5.97 -24.78 -9.03
CA PRO A 148 -7.19 -25.54 -9.29
C PRO A 148 -7.60 -26.37 -8.07
N GLY A 149 -8.87 -26.25 -7.70
CA GLY A 149 -9.47 -27.01 -6.60
C GLY A 149 -9.21 -26.47 -5.19
N VAL A 150 -8.35 -25.46 -5.00
CA VAL A 150 -8.07 -24.91 -3.66
C VAL A 150 -9.30 -24.28 -3.02
N VAL A 151 -10.10 -23.56 -3.82
CA VAL A 151 -11.27 -22.79 -3.34
C VAL A 151 -12.26 -23.66 -2.58
N ASP A 152 -12.53 -24.88 -3.05
CA ASP A 152 -13.49 -25.78 -2.40
C ASP A 152 -13.02 -26.26 -1.00
N TYR A 153 -11.73 -26.09 -0.71
CA TYR A 153 -11.08 -26.48 0.54
C TYR A 153 -10.60 -25.26 1.33
N LEU A 154 -11.15 -24.07 1.07
CA LEU A 154 -10.95 -22.88 1.91
C LEU A 154 -12.12 -22.74 2.88
N ASN A 155 -11.80 -22.71 4.17
CA ASN A 155 -12.74 -22.40 5.23
C ASN A 155 -12.30 -21.13 5.96
N THR A 156 -13.24 -20.35 6.45
CA THR A 156 -12.95 -19.21 7.32
C THR A 156 -13.85 -19.25 8.53
N GLU A 157 -13.22 -19.26 9.69
CA GLU A 157 -13.89 -19.23 10.98
C GLU A 157 -13.67 -17.85 11.60
N ILE A 158 -14.78 -17.16 11.85
CA ILE A 158 -14.79 -15.85 12.49
C ILE A 158 -15.15 -16.04 13.96
N SER A 159 -14.26 -15.64 14.87
CA SER A 159 -14.51 -15.64 16.32
C SER A 159 -14.64 -14.21 16.84
N THR A 160 -15.41 -14.03 17.92
CA THR A 160 -15.58 -12.73 18.61
C THR A 160 -14.61 -12.56 19.79
N SER A 161 -13.68 -13.50 20.00
CA SER A 161 -12.74 -13.44 21.11
C SER A 161 -11.80 -12.23 21.00
N LYS A 162 -11.51 -11.62 22.14
CA LYS A 162 -10.54 -10.52 22.28
C LYS A 162 -9.28 -10.93 23.05
N GLN A 163 -9.14 -12.23 23.34
CA GLN A 163 -8.03 -12.75 24.12
C GLN A 163 -6.70 -12.64 23.36
N LYS A 164 -5.61 -12.46 24.11
CA LYS A 164 -4.22 -12.47 23.60
C LYS A 164 -3.97 -11.58 22.36
N LYS A 165 -4.70 -10.46 22.22
CA LYS A 165 -4.66 -9.57 21.04
C LYS A 165 -5.05 -10.24 19.71
N PHE A 166 -5.90 -11.25 19.76
CA PHE A 166 -6.45 -11.92 18.57
C PHE A 166 -7.21 -10.98 17.60
N SER A 167 -7.64 -9.79 18.05
CA SER A 167 -8.18 -8.77 17.15
C SER A 167 -7.22 -8.35 16.04
N LEU A 168 -5.91 -8.49 16.28
CA LEU A 168 -4.82 -8.10 15.39
C LEU A 168 -4.17 -9.27 14.63
N VAL A 169 -4.66 -10.49 14.84
CA VAL A 169 -4.05 -11.71 14.29
C VAL A 169 -5.05 -12.45 13.42
N THR A 170 -4.59 -12.99 12.30
CA THR A 170 -5.30 -14.00 11.52
C THR A 170 -4.42 -15.25 11.47
N PHE A 171 -4.96 -16.36 11.96
CA PHE A 171 -4.29 -17.65 11.86
C PHE A 171 -4.69 -18.35 10.56
N VAL A 172 -3.73 -19.02 9.93
CA VAL A 172 -3.99 -19.92 8.81
C VAL A 172 -3.59 -21.32 9.26
N ASP A 173 -4.59 -22.14 9.52
CA ASP A 173 -4.39 -23.56 9.80
C ASP A 173 -4.22 -24.30 8.47
N THR A 174 -3.06 -24.92 8.29
CA THR A 174 -2.77 -25.71 7.08
C THR A 174 -3.22 -27.15 7.27
N PRO A 175 -3.57 -27.87 6.18
CA PRO A 175 -3.87 -29.29 6.27
C PRO A 175 -2.70 -30.08 6.87
N GLY A 176 -3.02 -31.13 7.62
CA GLY A 176 -1.99 -32.02 8.18
C GLY A 176 -1.20 -32.72 7.08
N LEU A 177 0.09 -32.43 6.98
CA LEU A 177 0.97 -33.04 5.98
C LEU A 177 1.29 -34.49 6.34
N VAL A 178 1.11 -35.39 5.37
CA VAL A 178 1.37 -36.83 5.47
C VAL A 178 2.25 -37.27 4.29
N ASP A 179 3.20 -38.17 4.54
CA ASP A 179 3.95 -38.87 3.50
C ASP A 179 3.21 -40.15 3.08
N GLY A 180 3.09 -40.42 1.77
CA GLY A 180 2.51 -41.66 1.25
C GLY A 180 1.52 -41.46 0.09
N ASP A 181 0.61 -42.41 -0.10
CA ASP A 181 -0.37 -42.45 -1.21
C ASP A 181 -1.57 -41.50 -1.03
N MET A 182 -1.61 -40.71 0.05
CA MET A 182 -2.67 -39.74 0.29
C MET A 182 -2.55 -38.60 -0.72
N LYS A 183 -3.42 -38.60 -1.73
CA LYS A 183 -3.53 -37.51 -2.69
C LYS A 183 -4.44 -36.42 -2.13
N TYR A 184 -3.88 -35.23 -1.95
CA TYR A 184 -4.68 -34.04 -1.70
C TYR A 184 -5.46 -33.66 -2.97
N PRO A 185 -6.64 -33.06 -2.82
CA PRO A 185 -7.49 -32.69 -3.94
C PRO A 185 -6.94 -31.52 -4.77
N PHE A 186 -5.91 -30.82 -4.26
CA PHE A 186 -5.22 -29.69 -4.90
C PHE A 186 -3.73 -29.71 -4.55
N ASP A 187 -2.93 -28.82 -5.17
CA ASP A 187 -1.52 -28.67 -4.82
C ASP A 187 -1.33 -27.92 -3.49
N VAL A 188 -1.25 -28.69 -2.42
CA VAL A 188 -0.99 -28.18 -1.06
C VAL A 188 0.38 -27.51 -0.94
N ASN A 189 1.39 -27.97 -1.69
CA ASN A 189 2.74 -27.45 -1.54
C ASN A 189 2.83 -26.03 -2.09
N GLU A 190 2.37 -25.85 -3.33
CA GLU A 190 2.32 -24.54 -3.98
C GLU A 190 1.48 -23.54 -3.16
N SER A 191 0.32 -24.00 -2.65
CA SER A 191 -0.56 -23.18 -1.82
C SER A 191 0.11 -22.73 -0.52
N ILE A 192 0.86 -23.61 0.16
CA ILE A 192 1.59 -23.28 1.40
C ILE A 192 2.75 -22.34 1.11
N GLU A 193 3.50 -22.55 0.02
CA GLU A 193 4.58 -21.65 -0.38
C GLU A 193 4.05 -20.23 -0.64
N TRP A 194 2.98 -20.13 -1.40
CA TRP A 194 2.33 -18.84 -1.71
C TRP A 194 1.81 -18.15 -0.44
N LEU A 195 1.13 -18.89 0.44
CA LEU A 195 0.67 -18.35 1.71
C LEU A 195 1.86 -17.90 2.58
N GLY A 196 2.96 -18.65 2.56
CA GLY A 196 4.20 -18.35 3.27
C GLY A 196 4.83 -17.00 2.88
N GLU A 197 4.73 -16.60 1.61
CA GLU A 197 5.23 -15.29 1.15
C GLU A 197 4.43 -14.12 1.76
N LEU A 198 3.13 -14.31 1.96
CA LEU A 198 2.23 -13.32 2.56
C LEU A 198 2.26 -13.31 4.10
N ALA A 199 2.73 -14.39 4.72
CA ALA A 199 2.75 -14.53 6.17
C ALA A 199 3.76 -13.61 6.85
N ASP A 200 3.38 -13.08 8.01
CA ASP A 200 4.30 -12.34 8.88
C ASP A 200 5.08 -13.30 9.80
N LEU A 201 4.46 -14.43 10.18
CA LEU A 201 5.09 -15.52 10.95
C LEU A 201 4.67 -16.89 10.40
N ILE A 202 5.61 -17.83 10.43
CA ILE A 202 5.41 -19.23 10.03
C ILE A 202 5.80 -20.12 11.20
N PHE A 203 4.83 -20.76 11.81
CA PHE A 203 5.02 -21.70 12.91
C PHE A 203 5.10 -23.12 12.39
N VAL A 204 6.17 -23.81 12.71
CA VAL A 204 6.40 -25.21 12.32
C VAL A 204 6.30 -26.07 13.57
N PHE A 205 5.24 -26.88 13.65
CA PHE A 205 4.99 -27.76 14.77
C PHE A 205 5.46 -29.18 14.48
N PHE A 206 6.33 -29.68 15.35
CA PHE A 206 6.76 -31.08 15.37
C PHE A 206 6.08 -31.82 16.52
N ASP A 207 5.60 -33.02 16.24
CA ASP A 207 5.00 -33.92 17.24
C ASP A 207 6.04 -34.99 17.64
N PRO A 208 6.41 -35.13 18.92
CA PRO A 208 7.42 -36.08 19.39
C PRO A 208 7.00 -37.56 19.29
N ILE A 209 5.70 -37.85 19.28
CA ILE A 209 5.16 -39.22 19.14
C ILE A 209 4.77 -39.51 17.69
N GLY A 210 4.24 -38.49 17.00
CA GLY A 210 3.94 -38.57 15.58
C GLY A 210 5.21 -38.83 14.75
N GLN A 211 5.04 -39.25 13.49
CA GLN A 211 6.14 -39.28 12.52
C GLN A 211 6.62 -37.84 12.27
N ALA A 212 7.37 -37.24 13.20
CA ALA A 212 7.75 -35.82 13.21
C ALA A 212 8.48 -35.41 11.92
N LEU A 213 9.12 -36.38 11.27
CA LEU A 213 10.07 -36.23 10.19
C LEU A 213 9.43 -36.55 8.83
N CYS A 214 8.25 -35.99 8.57
CA CYS A 214 7.61 -36.06 7.27
C CYS A 214 8.47 -35.36 6.21
N LYS A 215 8.93 -36.09 5.19
CA LYS A 215 9.78 -35.57 4.10
C LYS A 215 9.11 -34.41 3.40
N ARG A 216 7.79 -34.49 3.15
CA ARG A 216 7.01 -33.40 2.54
C ARG A 216 7.06 -32.12 3.37
N THR A 217 6.84 -32.21 4.68
CA THR A 217 6.91 -31.06 5.61
C THR A 217 8.30 -30.46 5.61
N LEU A 218 9.34 -31.29 5.72
CA LEU A 218 10.72 -30.82 5.76
C LEU A 218 11.15 -30.14 4.45
N ASN A 219 10.70 -30.63 3.28
CA ASN A 219 10.94 -29.98 1.99
C ASN A 219 10.31 -28.59 1.93
N LEU A 220 9.05 -28.45 2.37
CA LEU A 220 8.35 -27.16 2.39
C LEU A 220 9.02 -26.16 3.34
N VAL A 221 9.37 -26.62 4.54
CA VAL A 221 10.10 -25.82 5.52
C VAL A 221 11.44 -25.34 4.97
N GLU A 222 12.16 -26.20 4.24
CA GLU A 222 13.42 -25.81 3.59
C GLU A 222 13.21 -24.71 2.53
N GLN A 223 12.18 -24.84 1.67
CA GLN A 223 11.86 -23.81 0.67
C GLN A 223 11.49 -22.47 1.32
N LEU A 224 10.65 -22.53 2.36
CA LEU A 224 10.25 -21.33 3.12
C LEU A 224 11.43 -20.70 3.85
N ASN A 225 12.35 -21.49 4.39
CA ASN A 225 13.55 -20.98 5.07
C ASN A 225 14.52 -20.30 4.11
N ILE A 226 14.63 -20.77 2.87
CA ILE A 226 15.48 -20.14 1.85
C ILE A 226 14.93 -18.74 1.49
N ARG A 227 13.60 -18.59 1.42
CA ARG A 227 12.95 -17.32 1.05
C ARG A 227 12.82 -16.36 2.23
N HIS A 228 12.41 -16.84 3.41
CA HIS A 228 12.01 -16.02 4.56
C HIS A 228 12.51 -16.60 5.91
N PRO A 229 13.82 -16.76 6.12
CA PRO A 229 14.37 -17.39 7.33
C PRO A 229 13.97 -16.66 8.63
N GLU A 230 13.75 -15.35 8.57
CA GLU A 230 13.40 -14.51 9.72
C GLU A 230 11.99 -14.72 10.26
N ARG A 231 11.10 -15.34 9.46
CA ARG A 231 9.68 -15.54 9.81
C ARG A 231 9.39 -16.93 10.36
N LEU A 232 10.29 -17.90 10.15
CA LEU A 232 10.12 -19.27 10.61
C LEU A 232 10.41 -19.40 12.10
N ARG A 233 9.53 -20.08 12.82
CA ARG A 233 9.70 -20.49 14.22
C ARG A 233 9.35 -21.95 14.39
N PHE A 234 10.23 -22.70 15.04
CA PHE A 234 10.10 -24.14 15.24
C PHE A 234 9.63 -24.43 16.65
N TYR A 235 8.67 -25.34 16.79
CA TYR A 235 8.12 -25.70 18.10
C TYR A 235 7.99 -27.21 18.22
N LEU A 236 8.44 -27.75 19.34
CA LEU A 236 8.12 -29.13 19.72
C LEU A 236 6.78 -29.12 20.47
N SER A 237 5.72 -29.45 19.74
CA SER A 237 4.36 -29.57 20.27
C SER A 237 4.20 -30.82 21.14
N LYS A 238 3.12 -30.89 21.92
CA LYS A 238 2.79 -32.06 22.78
C LYS A 238 3.95 -32.55 23.63
N ALA A 239 4.76 -31.64 24.14
CA ALA A 239 5.92 -31.98 24.96
C ALA A 239 5.53 -32.73 26.26
N ASP A 240 4.26 -32.65 26.66
CA ASP A 240 3.66 -33.38 27.78
C ASP A 240 3.41 -34.88 27.49
N GLU A 241 3.48 -35.31 26.23
CA GLU A 241 3.36 -36.71 25.82
C GLU A 241 4.73 -37.35 25.55
N ALA A 242 5.77 -36.54 25.36
CA ALA A 242 7.12 -36.93 24.96
C ALA A 242 7.96 -37.65 26.05
N GLY A 243 7.33 -38.27 27.04
CA GLY A 243 8.01 -39.06 28.07
C GLY A 243 8.90 -38.23 29.02
N THR A 244 10.09 -38.77 29.32
CA THR A 244 11.04 -38.13 30.26
C THR A 244 11.81 -36.98 29.60
N GLU A 245 12.49 -36.15 30.40
CA GLU A 245 13.32 -35.06 29.87
C GLU A 245 14.41 -35.57 28.93
N SER A 246 15.03 -36.71 29.25
CA SER A 246 16.01 -37.33 28.37
C SER A 246 15.43 -37.79 27.03
N ASP A 247 14.18 -38.28 27.01
CA ASP A 247 13.54 -38.73 25.77
C ASP A 247 13.18 -37.53 24.89
N ARG A 248 12.64 -36.46 25.49
CA ARG A 248 12.41 -35.18 24.81
C ARG A 248 13.67 -34.64 24.14
N GLN A 249 14.78 -34.60 24.88
CA GLN A 249 16.04 -34.09 24.37
C GLN A 249 16.58 -34.96 23.21
N ARG A 250 16.41 -36.29 23.27
CA ARG A 250 16.79 -37.18 22.15
C ARG A 250 15.95 -36.90 20.91
N VAL A 251 14.62 -36.76 21.05
CA VAL A 251 13.72 -36.48 19.93
C VAL A 251 14.01 -35.11 19.33
N MET A 252 14.21 -34.09 20.17
CA MET A 252 14.61 -32.75 19.74
C MET A 252 15.93 -32.79 18.96
N MET A 253 16.94 -33.50 19.48
CA MET A 253 18.22 -33.68 18.80
C MET A 253 18.06 -34.40 17.45
N GLN A 254 17.21 -35.42 17.36
CA GLN A 254 16.93 -36.12 16.10
C GLN A 254 16.29 -35.18 15.06
N ILE A 255 15.30 -34.38 15.47
CA ILE A 255 14.65 -33.40 14.58
C ILE A 255 15.64 -32.36 14.09
N VAL A 256 16.43 -31.78 15.01
CA VAL A 256 17.46 -30.79 14.65
C VAL A 256 18.50 -31.40 13.72
N GLN A 257 18.93 -32.65 13.94
CA GLN A 257 19.85 -33.33 13.03
C GLN A 257 19.26 -33.52 11.64
N GLU A 258 17.99 -33.93 11.52
CA GLU A 258 17.33 -34.06 10.22
C GLU A 258 17.13 -32.71 9.52
N LEU A 259 16.87 -31.63 10.26
CA LEU A 259 16.83 -30.27 9.71
C LEU A 259 18.21 -29.83 9.23
N CYS A 260 19.27 -30.05 10.01
CA CYS A 260 20.65 -29.68 9.65
C CYS A 260 21.22 -30.50 8.49
N LYS A 261 20.71 -31.72 8.23
CA LYS A 261 21.08 -32.50 7.03
C LYS A 261 20.72 -31.80 5.73
N ARG A 262 19.79 -30.83 5.77
CA ARG A 262 19.33 -30.08 4.60
C ARG A 262 20.15 -28.80 4.42
N PRO A 263 20.73 -28.57 3.24
CA PRO A 263 21.63 -27.45 2.99
C PRO A 263 20.95 -26.09 3.16
N GLY A 264 19.65 -25.97 2.89
CA GLY A 264 18.88 -24.73 3.08
C GLY A 264 18.64 -24.37 4.55
N LEU A 265 18.85 -25.32 5.48
CA LEU A 265 18.52 -25.20 6.90
C LEU A 265 19.78 -25.18 7.80
N ASN A 266 20.92 -25.67 7.32
CA ASN A 266 22.18 -25.72 8.07
C ASN A 266 22.77 -24.34 8.48
N LYS A 267 22.27 -23.23 7.92
CA LYS A 267 22.79 -21.87 8.21
C LYS A 267 22.14 -21.21 9.43
N THR A 268 21.02 -21.73 9.91
CA THR A 268 20.23 -21.13 10.98
C THR A 268 20.46 -21.85 12.30
N GLY A 269 20.73 -21.09 13.37
CA GLY A 269 20.67 -21.64 14.73
C GLY A 269 19.22 -22.00 15.05
N PHE A 270 18.93 -23.29 15.20
CA PHE A 270 17.60 -23.77 15.55
C PHE A 270 17.39 -23.63 17.06
N ASP A 271 16.58 -22.64 17.45
CA ASP A 271 15.92 -22.65 18.75
C ASP A 271 14.56 -23.32 18.59
N MET A 272 14.34 -24.42 19.30
CA MET A 272 13.12 -25.21 19.23
C MET A 272 12.52 -25.36 20.64
N PRO A 273 11.79 -24.35 21.11
CA PRO A 273 11.13 -24.41 22.41
C PRO A 273 10.04 -25.50 22.47
N THR A 274 9.88 -26.05 23.67
CA THR A 274 8.89 -27.08 23.98
C THR A 274 7.58 -26.45 24.40
N ILE A 275 6.50 -26.80 23.71
CA ILE A 275 5.16 -26.28 23.99
C ILE A 275 4.16 -27.43 24.20
N TYR A 276 3.23 -27.21 25.11
CA TYR A 276 2.05 -28.05 25.24
C TYR A 276 0.86 -27.22 25.70
N ILE A 277 -0.34 -27.69 25.40
CA ILE A 277 -1.57 -27.03 25.84
C ILE A 277 -1.81 -27.46 27.30
N PRO A 278 -1.82 -26.52 28.26
CA PRO A 278 -1.99 -26.86 29.66
C PRO A 278 -3.37 -27.47 29.90
N ASN A 279 -3.40 -28.65 30.53
CA ASN A 279 -4.62 -29.32 30.96
C ASN A 279 -4.63 -29.40 32.49
N PRO A 280 -5.62 -28.80 33.19
CA PRO A 280 -5.66 -28.81 34.66
C PRO A 280 -5.73 -30.22 35.26
N ASN A 281 -6.18 -31.21 34.48
CA ASN A 281 -6.32 -32.59 34.93
C ASN A 281 -5.04 -33.43 34.77
N LYS A 282 -4.00 -32.90 34.12
CA LYS A 282 -2.74 -33.62 33.85
C LYS A 282 -1.58 -32.89 34.51
N LEU A 283 -0.95 -33.53 35.50
CA LEU A 283 0.28 -33.02 36.10
C LEU A 283 1.46 -33.29 35.16
N VAL A 284 1.99 -32.22 34.57
CA VAL A 284 3.12 -32.27 33.64
C VAL A 284 4.33 -31.62 34.31
N ARG A 285 5.48 -32.32 34.30
CA ARG A 285 6.75 -31.83 34.87
C ARG A 285 7.66 -31.14 33.84
N CYS A 286 7.18 -30.97 32.61
CA CYS A 286 7.90 -30.31 31.52
C CYS A 286 7.73 -28.79 31.61
N VAL A 287 8.78 -28.03 31.27
CA VAL A 287 8.70 -26.58 31.17
C VAL A 287 7.90 -26.21 29.92
N ASN A 288 6.81 -25.46 30.11
CA ASN A 288 5.97 -24.99 29.02
C ASN A 288 6.41 -23.60 28.57
N GLN A 289 6.89 -23.46 27.34
CA GLN A 289 7.31 -22.18 26.76
C GLN A 289 6.21 -21.55 25.89
N ILE A 290 4.95 -21.98 26.05
CA ILE A 290 3.83 -21.48 25.25
C ILE A 290 3.59 -19.97 25.43
N GLU A 291 3.99 -19.40 26.58
CA GLU A 291 3.96 -17.96 26.81
C GLU A 291 4.94 -17.19 25.92
N ASP A 292 6.09 -17.78 25.61
CA ASP A 292 7.08 -17.15 24.74
C ASP A 292 6.59 -17.09 23.30
N VAL A 293 5.79 -18.07 22.87
CA VAL A 293 5.06 -18.01 21.59
C VAL A 293 4.12 -16.82 21.54
N CYS A 294 3.37 -16.58 22.62
CA CYS A 294 2.49 -15.41 22.71
C CYS A 294 3.29 -14.09 22.65
N LYS A 295 4.44 -14.03 23.33
CA LYS A 295 5.35 -12.86 23.29
C LYS A 295 5.92 -12.64 21.90
N ASP A 296 6.28 -13.71 21.18
CA ASP A 296 6.76 -13.63 19.80
C ASP A 296 5.70 -13.03 18.87
N ILE A 297 4.45 -13.52 18.96
CA ILE A 297 3.33 -12.95 18.19
C ILE A 297 3.15 -11.47 18.55
N GLU A 298 3.12 -11.12 19.84
CA GLU A 298 2.96 -9.75 20.29
C GLU A 298 4.09 -8.83 19.80
N LYS A 299 5.33 -9.32 19.83
CA LYS A 299 6.49 -8.60 19.32
C LYS A 299 6.34 -8.33 17.83
N THR A 300 5.92 -9.33 17.04
CA THR A 300 5.68 -9.15 15.61
C THR A 300 4.54 -8.18 15.35
N ILE A 301 3.44 -8.23 16.10
CA ILE A 301 2.35 -7.24 16.00
C ILE A 301 2.92 -5.83 16.17
N ASN A 302 3.69 -5.60 17.23
CA ASN A 302 4.27 -4.29 17.52
C ASN A 302 5.24 -3.85 16.41
N GLN A 303 6.08 -4.76 15.89
CA GLN A 303 6.98 -4.48 14.78
C GLN A 303 6.22 -4.14 13.49
N THR A 304 5.16 -4.87 13.15
CA THR A 304 4.33 -4.58 11.97
C THR A 304 3.63 -3.25 12.09
N ILE A 305 3.16 -2.86 13.28
CA ILE A 305 2.56 -1.54 13.52
C ILE A 305 3.59 -0.44 13.28
N GLN A 306 4.80 -0.58 13.83
CA GLN A 306 5.87 0.40 13.64
C GLN A 306 6.28 0.50 12.17
N ASN A 307 6.44 -0.63 11.49
CA ASN A 307 6.74 -0.66 10.06
C ASN A 307 5.64 0.01 9.24
N THR A 308 4.36 -0.20 9.60
CA THR A 308 3.22 0.45 8.95
C THR A 308 3.25 1.96 9.13
N LEU A 309 3.54 2.45 10.35
CA LEU A 309 3.66 3.88 10.62
C LEU A 309 4.84 4.52 9.87
N ASN A 310 5.99 3.85 9.84
CA ASN A 310 7.16 4.31 9.08
C ASN A 310 6.89 4.35 7.57
N THR A 311 6.15 3.37 7.04
CA THR A 311 5.73 3.38 5.63
C THR A 311 4.74 4.51 5.36
N LEU A 312 3.78 4.75 6.26
CA LEU A 312 2.85 5.87 6.16
C LEU A 312 3.56 7.23 6.14
N GLU A 313 4.56 7.43 6.99
CA GLU A 313 5.38 8.64 6.99
C GLU A 313 6.09 8.82 5.65
N LYS A 314 6.76 7.78 5.16
CA LYS A 314 7.48 7.80 3.87
C LYS A 314 6.54 8.04 2.69
N ASP A 315 5.35 7.45 2.70
CA ASP A 315 4.36 7.64 1.64
C ASP A 315 3.85 9.08 1.62
N CYS A 316 3.55 9.65 2.79
CA CYS A 316 3.18 11.05 2.92
C CYS A 316 4.29 12.00 2.41
N GLU A 317 5.55 11.74 2.77
CA GLU A 317 6.69 12.55 2.31
C GLU A 317 6.86 12.48 0.79
N LYS A 318 6.72 11.29 0.20
CA LYS A 318 6.79 11.12 -1.27
C LYS A 318 5.68 11.87 -1.99
N ILE A 319 4.44 11.78 -1.50
CA ILE A 319 3.32 12.52 -2.08
C ILE A 319 3.61 14.03 -2.01
N ALA A 320 4.04 14.52 -0.84
CA ALA A 320 4.36 15.94 -0.67
C ALA A 320 5.44 16.41 -1.66
N GLN A 321 6.53 15.66 -1.81
CA GLN A 321 7.61 15.99 -2.75
C GLN A 321 7.14 16.05 -4.21
N ILE A 322 6.26 15.14 -4.64
CA ILE A 322 5.77 15.15 -6.03
C ILE A 322 4.78 16.30 -6.22
N VAL A 323 3.91 16.56 -5.25
CA VAL A 323 2.99 17.71 -5.31
C VAL A 323 3.75 19.03 -5.38
N ASP A 324 4.77 19.22 -4.54
CA ASP A 324 5.61 20.42 -4.56
C ASP A 324 6.32 20.60 -5.92
N LYS A 325 6.85 19.50 -6.47
CA LYS A 325 7.47 19.51 -7.81
C LYS A 325 6.47 19.86 -8.91
N GLN A 326 5.26 19.31 -8.87
CA GLN A 326 4.22 19.59 -9.86
C GLN A 326 3.77 21.05 -9.80
N ILE A 327 3.69 21.62 -8.59
CA ILE A 327 3.39 23.05 -8.38
C ILE A 327 4.51 23.93 -8.93
N GLU A 328 5.78 23.54 -8.74
CA GLU A 328 6.92 24.25 -9.29
C GLU A 328 6.91 24.25 -10.83
N ASP A 329 6.67 23.08 -11.43
CA ASP A 329 6.56 22.93 -12.88
C ASP A 329 5.39 23.76 -13.46
N ASP A 330 4.23 23.76 -12.80
CA ASP A 330 3.08 24.58 -13.17
C ASP A 330 3.37 26.09 -13.07
N ASN A 331 4.09 26.52 -12.04
CA ASN A 331 4.49 27.92 -11.86
C ASN A 331 5.49 28.34 -12.93
N ASN A 332 6.45 27.48 -13.26
CA ASN A 332 7.41 27.69 -14.34
C ASN A 332 6.70 27.77 -15.70
N ALA A 333 5.74 26.88 -15.97
CA ALA A 333 4.92 26.90 -17.18
C ALA A 333 4.06 28.17 -17.28
N LYS A 334 3.42 28.61 -16.19
CA LYS A 334 2.65 29.86 -16.15
C LYS A 334 3.53 31.07 -16.44
N SER A 335 4.70 31.15 -15.79
CA SER A 335 5.67 32.22 -16.01
C SER A 335 6.17 32.24 -17.47
N TYR A 336 6.46 31.07 -18.03
CA TYR A 336 6.85 30.93 -19.43
C TYR A 336 5.73 31.38 -20.38
N ASN A 337 4.51 30.89 -20.19
CA ASN A 337 3.35 31.24 -21.03
C ASN A 337 3.01 32.74 -20.95
N LEU A 338 3.14 33.35 -19.78
CA LEU A 338 2.90 34.78 -19.61
C LEU A 338 3.96 35.62 -20.32
N ARG A 339 5.24 35.19 -20.27
CA ARG A 339 6.33 35.81 -21.05
C ARG A 339 6.15 35.61 -22.54
N ALA A 340 5.77 34.41 -22.98
CA ALA A 340 5.53 34.08 -24.38
C ALA A 340 4.34 34.88 -24.94
N SER A 341 3.26 34.99 -24.18
CA SER A 341 2.09 35.82 -24.51
C SER A 341 2.47 37.30 -24.62
N GLY A 342 3.25 37.84 -23.68
CA GLY A 342 3.75 39.22 -23.76
C GLY A 342 4.60 39.47 -25.02
N LYS A 343 5.50 38.54 -25.36
CA LYS A 343 6.26 38.60 -26.62
C LYS A 343 5.34 38.53 -27.86
N GLY A 344 4.34 37.66 -27.83
CA GLY A 344 3.35 37.51 -28.91
C GLY A 344 2.55 38.79 -29.15
N ILE A 345 2.08 39.44 -28.07
CA ILE A 345 1.37 40.73 -28.14
C ILE A 345 2.29 41.80 -28.73
N MET A 346 3.56 41.85 -28.33
CA MET A 346 4.52 42.81 -28.88
C MET A 346 4.72 42.60 -30.39
N PHE A 347 4.91 41.37 -30.85
CA PHE A 347 5.01 41.07 -32.28
C PHE A 347 3.72 41.39 -33.04
N MET A 348 2.54 41.15 -32.44
CA MET A 348 1.26 41.50 -33.04
C MET A 348 1.09 43.02 -33.19
N LEU A 349 1.46 43.81 -32.18
CA LEU A 349 1.44 45.28 -32.25
C LEU A 349 2.39 45.79 -33.34
N LEU A 350 3.59 45.25 -33.41
CA LEU A 350 4.59 45.61 -34.43
C LEU A 350 4.09 45.28 -35.84
N GLY A 351 3.46 44.12 -36.02
CA GLY A 351 2.83 43.72 -37.27
C GLY A 351 1.64 44.60 -37.67
N LEU A 352 0.95 45.24 -36.71
CA LEU A 352 -0.20 46.12 -36.96
C LEU A 352 0.22 47.57 -37.26
N ILE A 353 1.37 48.02 -36.72
CA ILE A 353 1.93 49.34 -37.00
C ILE A 353 2.24 49.54 -38.49
N ILE A 354 2.79 48.53 -39.16
CA ILE A 354 3.17 48.61 -40.58
C ILE A 354 1.96 48.91 -41.49
N PRO A 355 0.87 48.12 -41.49
CA PRO A 355 -0.32 48.41 -42.29
C PRO A 355 -1.02 49.70 -41.86
N LEU A 356 -1.01 50.04 -40.56
CA LEU A 356 -1.55 51.32 -40.09
C LEU A 356 -0.78 52.51 -40.67
N MET A 357 0.56 52.45 -40.68
CA MET A 357 1.41 53.46 -41.29
C MET A 357 1.15 53.58 -42.79
N LEU A 358 0.96 52.46 -43.50
CA LEU A 358 0.61 52.47 -44.93
C LEU A 358 -0.77 53.10 -45.18
N ILE A 359 -1.77 52.81 -44.34
CA ILE A 359 -3.11 53.40 -44.45
C ILE A 359 -3.08 54.91 -44.15
N ILE A 360 -2.35 55.34 -43.11
CA ILE A 360 -2.18 56.76 -42.79
C ILE A 360 -1.47 57.47 -43.94
N ASN A 361 -0.41 56.89 -44.48
CA ASN A 361 0.30 57.43 -45.64
C ASN A 361 -0.64 57.57 -46.86
N PHE A 362 -1.43 56.53 -47.17
CA PHE A 362 -2.42 56.57 -48.24
C PHE A 362 -3.50 57.65 -48.03
N MET A 363 -4.02 57.78 -46.80
CA MET A 363 -5.02 58.79 -46.44
C MET A 363 -4.45 60.21 -46.57
N VAL A 364 -3.22 60.45 -46.10
CA VAL A 364 -2.59 61.78 -46.17
C VAL A 364 -2.20 62.13 -47.61
N SER A 365 -1.77 61.15 -48.42
CA SER A 365 -1.50 61.35 -49.85
C SER A 365 -2.76 61.76 -50.62
N ASN A 366 -3.91 61.18 -50.29
CA ASN A 366 -5.21 61.51 -50.89
C ASN A 366 -5.97 62.67 -50.22
N ALA A 367 -5.45 63.26 -49.14
CA ALA A 367 -6.12 64.35 -48.43
C ALA A 367 -5.97 65.70 -49.15
N SER A 368 -7.02 66.52 -49.13
CA SER A 368 -7.00 67.85 -49.74
C SER A 368 -6.10 68.81 -48.96
N ARG A 369 -5.45 69.74 -49.68
CA ARG A 369 -4.46 70.68 -49.12
C ARG A 369 -5.05 71.59 -48.04
N GLU A 370 -6.33 71.94 -48.17
CA GLU A 370 -7.05 72.81 -47.24
C GLU A 370 -7.24 72.17 -45.86
N LEU A 371 -7.51 70.85 -45.80
CA LEU A 371 -7.67 70.12 -44.53
C LEU A 371 -6.34 69.87 -43.81
N LEU A 372 -5.25 69.65 -44.55
CA LEU A 372 -3.91 69.48 -43.97
C LEU A 372 -3.39 70.78 -43.36
N VAL A 373 -3.64 71.91 -44.03
CA VAL A 373 -3.25 73.24 -43.56
C VAL A 373 -4.06 73.68 -42.33
N SER A 374 -5.35 73.31 -42.24
CA SER A 374 -6.18 73.67 -41.08
C SER A 374 -5.84 72.88 -39.80
N LEU A 375 -5.28 71.67 -39.92
CA LEU A 375 -4.98 70.80 -38.78
C LEU A 375 -3.52 70.91 -38.29
N LEU A 376 -2.55 71.11 -39.19
CA LEU A 376 -1.12 71.11 -38.86
C LEU A 376 -0.42 72.47 -39.04
N GLY A 377 -1.11 73.46 -39.63
CA GLY A 377 -0.51 74.73 -40.05
C GLY A 377 0.31 74.61 -41.34
N GLU A 378 0.54 75.74 -42.03
CA GLU A 378 1.22 75.78 -43.35
C GLU A 378 2.62 75.12 -43.32
N ASN A 379 3.43 75.43 -42.31
CA ASN A 379 4.78 74.87 -42.16
C ASN A 379 4.77 73.36 -41.87
N GLY A 380 3.75 72.87 -41.16
CA GLY A 380 3.61 71.45 -40.84
C GLY A 380 3.14 70.64 -42.05
N ALA A 381 2.20 71.17 -42.82
CA ALA A 381 1.65 70.52 -44.01
C ALA A 381 2.69 70.36 -45.14
N ASP A 382 3.54 71.37 -45.36
CA ASP A 382 4.58 71.30 -46.39
C ASP A 382 5.73 70.36 -45.99
N MET A 383 6.12 70.30 -44.71
CA MET A 383 7.13 69.35 -44.23
C MET A 383 6.64 67.90 -44.36
N LEU A 384 5.38 67.64 -44.02
CA LEU A 384 4.80 66.29 -44.05
C LEU A 384 4.65 65.78 -45.49
N ARG A 385 4.29 66.66 -46.45
CA ARG A 385 4.34 66.32 -47.88
C ARG A 385 5.74 66.04 -48.40
N PHE A 386 6.76 66.77 -47.93
CA PHE A 386 8.14 66.50 -48.34
C PHE A 386 8.60 65.09 -47.93
N TYR A 387 8.27 64.66 -46.70
CA TYR A 387 8.57 63.28 -46.26
C TYR A 387 7.73 62.21 -46.99
N LEU A 388 6.48 62.50 -47.35
CA LEU A 388 5.60 61.57 -48.09
C LEU A 388 6.00 61.40 -49.55
N VAL A 389 6.48 62.46 -50.21
CA VAL A 389 6.97 62.39 -51.61
C VAL A 389 8.18 61.48 -51.72
N THR A 390 9.13 61.56 -50.78
CA THR A 390 10.32 60.68 -50.75
C THR A 390 9.95 59.21 -50.58
N ILE A 391 8.95 58.89 -49.75
CA ILE A 391 8.46 57.51 -49.59
C ILE A 391 7.74 57.03 -50.86
N SER A 392 7.01 57.90 -51.55
CA SER A 392 6.34 57.54 -52.81
C SER A 392 7.32 57.32 -53.97
N SER A 393 8.45 58.04 -54.01
CA SER A 393 9.47 57.83 -55.04
C SER A 393 10.23 56.53 -54.83
N ASP A 394 10.51 56.14 -53.58
CA ASP A 394 11.25 54.91 -53.26
C ASP A 394 10.39 53.65 -53.46
N PHE A 395 9.07 53.72 -53.20
CA PHE A 395 8.17 52.59 -53.45
C PHE A 395 7.87 52.36 -54.93
N VAL A 396 7.94 53.42 -55.76
CA VAL A 396 7.72 53.32 -57.21
C VAL A 396 8.98 52.81 -57.93
N THR A 397 10.18 53.13 -57.45
CA THR A 397 11.43 52.58 -57.99
C THR A 397 11.60 51.09 -57.63
N GLU A 398 11.30 50.65 -56.40
CA GLU A 398 11.35 49.21 -56.06
C GLU A 398 10.26 48.38 -56.77
N ALA A 399 9.08 48.95 -57.03
CA ALA A 399 8.03 48.25 -57.79
C ALA A 399 8.39 48.06 -59.28
N GLN A 400 9.19 48.96 -59.87
CA GLN A 400 9.70 48.76 -61.24
C GLN A 400 10.84 47.73 -61.30
N ASP A 401 11.69 47.66 -60.28
CA ASP A 401 12.76 46.64 -60.23
C ASP A 401 12.20 45.21 -59.97
N PHE A 402 11.10 45.08 -59.22
CA PHE A 402 10.42 43.78 -59.04
C PHE A 402 9.74 43.27 -60.32
N ILE A 403 9.23 44.17 -61.17
CA ILE A 403 8.64 43.81 -62.47
C ILE A 403 9.73 43.47 -63.50
N CYS A 404 10.90 44.11 -63.44
CA CYS A 404 12.05 43.74 -64.27
C CYS A 404 12.64 42.37 -63.92
N PHE A 405 12.66 41.95 -62.65
CA PHE A 405 13.14 40.61 -62.26
C PHE A 405 12.20 39.46 -62.67
N SER A 406 10.89 39.73 -62.79
CA SER A 406 9.90 38.76 -63.28
C SER A 406 9.96 38.51 -64.80
N SER A 407 10.63 39.37 -65.57
CA SER A 407 10.76 39.24 -67.03
C SER A 407 12.04 38.52 -67.48
N CYS A 408 12.93 38.15 -66.55
CA CYS A 408 14.18 37.43 -66.82
C CYS A 408 14.19 35.96 -66.35
N TYR A 409 13.04 35.43 -65.93
CA TYR A 409 12.83 33.99 -65.68
C TYR A 409 11.56 33.52 -66.39
N TYR A 410 11.60 33.55 -67.72
CA TYR A 410 10.91 32.62 -68.60
C TYR A 410 11.85 32.20 -69.72
#